data_AF-A0A6J4GVA0-F1
#
_entry.id   AF-A0A6J4GVA0-F1
#
_cell.length_a   1.000
_cell.length_b   1.000
_cell.length_c   1.000
_cell.angle_alpha   90.00
_cell.angle_beta   90.00
_cell.angle_gamma   90.00
#
_symmetry.space_group_name_H-M   'P 1'
#
loop_
_entity.id
_entity.type
_entity.pdbx_description
1 polymer ?
#
loop_
_entity_poly.entity_id
_entity_poly.type
_entity_poly.pdbx_seq_one_letter_code
_entity_poly.pdbx_strand_id
1 'polypeptide(L)'
;MPFPTSSTFELNKYSQIALDSIFESGYRYKKAGVILMGISQDKTQQLFMFEYENPKHKVLMNVLDRMNLKLGDKIKFGSQDLKRKWKMRQDSL
;
A
#
# COMPACT_ATOMS: atom_id res chain seq x y z
N MET A 1 -4.59 0.34 -12.44
CA MET A 1 -3.23 -0.20 -12.19
C MET A 1 -2.95 -1.19 -13.32
N PRO A 2 -1.82 -1.07 -14.03
CA PRO A 2 -1.60 -1.80 -15.28
C PRO A 2 -1.16 -3.27 -15.12
N PHE A 3 -0.53 -3.61 -13.99
CA PHE A 3 -0.01 -4.95 -13.71
C PHE A 3 -0.29 -5.37 -12.26
N PRO A 4 -0.36 -6.68 -11.97
CA PRO A 4 -0.42 -7.17 -10.60
C PRO A 4 0.91 -6.88 -9.89
N THR A 5 0.86 -6.28 -8.70
CA THR A 5 2.05 -5.94 -7.91
C THR A 5 1.81 -6.15 -6.42
N SER A 6 2.87 -6.53 -5.71
CA SER A 6 2.92 -6.60 -4.25
C SER A 6 3.76 -5.49 -3.64
N SER A 7 4.24 -4.51 -4.43
CA SER A 7 5.03 -3.41 -3.89
C SER A 7 4.17 -2.37 -3.20
N THR A 8 4.48 -2.16 -1.93
CA THR A 8 3.84 -1.12 -1.11
C THR A 8 4.05 0.28 -1.69
N PHE A 9 5.16 0.53 -2.41
CA PHE A 9 5.40 1.83 -3.05
C PHE A 9 4.40 2.12 -4.16
N GLU A 10 4.22 1.16 -5.08
CA GLU A 10 3.28 1.31 -6.20
C GLU A 10 1.85 1.41 -5.67
N LEU A 11 1.46 0.53 -4.74
CA LEU A 11 0.14 0.56 -4.12
C LEU A 11 -0.15 1.91 -3.46
N ASN A 12 0.80 2.47 -2.71
CA ASN A 12 0.64 3.78 -2.08
C ASN A 12 0.51 4.89 -3.13
N LYS A 13 1.38 4.91 -4.13
CA LYS A 13 1.37 5.90 -5.21
C LYS A 13 0.02 5.95 -5.92
N TYR A 14 -0.50 4.82 -6.38
CA TYR A 14 -1.80 4.77 -7.05
C TYR A 14 -2.97 5.08 -6.09
N SER A 15 -2.84 4.74 -4.81
CA SER A 15 -3.85 5.09 -3.81
C SER A 15 -3.96 6.60 -3.60
N GLN A 16 -2.84 7.33 -3.58
CA GLN A 16 -2.84 8.80 -3.49
C GLN A 16 -3.46 9.44 -4.73
N ILE A 17 -3.08 8.97 -5.93
CA ILE A 17 -3.66 9.46 -7.19
C ILE A 17 -5.18 9.24 -7.21
N ALA A 18 -5.63 8.05 -6.79
CA ALA A 18 -7.05 7.75 -6.71
C ALA A 18 -7.76 8.62 -5.66
N LEU A 19 -7.13 8.87 -4.50
CA LEU A 19 -7.66 9.75 -3.47
C LEU A 19 -7.84 11.17 -3.99
N ASP A 20 -6.84 11.73 -4.68
CA ASP A 20 -6.89 13.06 -5.27
C ASP A 20 -8.01 13.18 -6.30
N SER A 21 -8.32 12.10 -7.03
CA SER A 21 -9.38 12.09 -8.04
C SER A 21 -10.81 12.08 -7.46
N ILE A 22 -10.99 11.55 -6.24
CA ILE A 22 -12.31 11.46 -5.59
C ILE A 22 -12.50 12.51 -4.49
N PHE A 23 -11.45 13.28 -4.19
CA PHE A 23 -11.47 14.27 -3.13
C PHE A 23 -12.16 15.54 -3.60
N GLU A 24 -13.20 15.96 -2.89
CA GLU A 24 -13.93 17.20 -3.15
C GLU A 24 -13.76 18.18 -1.98
N SER A 25 -13.36 19.42 -2.31
CA SER A 25 -13.22 20.49 -1.32
C SER A 25 -14.57 20.87 -0.71
N GLY A 26 -14.60 21.14 0.59
CA GLY A 26 -15.81 21.58 1.30
C GLY A 26 -16.53 20.47 2.07
N TYR A 27 -16.17 19.20 1.83
CA TYR A 27 -16.72 18.06 2.55
C TYR A 27 -15.80 17.57 3.69
N ARG A 28 -16.41 17.05 4.76
CA ARG A 28 -15.68 16.42 5.88
C ARG A 28 -15.71 14.90 5.74
N TYR A 29 -14.61 14.33 5.27
CA TYR A 29 -14.44 12.89 5.18
C TYR A 29 -14.05 12.28 6.53
N LYS A 30 -14.70 11.18 6.93
CA LYS A 30 -14.39 10.49 8.20
C LYS A 30 -13.24 9.50 8.07
N LYS A 31 -13.13 8.81 6.93
CA LYS A 31 -12.13 7.77 6.64
C LYS A 31 -12.09 7.52 5.13
N ALA A 32 -10.91 7.19 4.61
CA ALA A 32 -10.73 6.58 3.30
C ALA A 32 -10.11 5.18 3.47
N GLY A 33 -10.40 4.29 2.53
CA GLY A 33 -9.87 2.92 2.52
C GLY A 33 -9.56 2.48 1.11
N VAL A 34 -8.58 1.60 0.97
CA VAL A 34 -8.19 1.00 -0.31
C VAL A 34 -8.58 -0.47 -0.26
N ILE A 35 -9.26 -0.95 -1.29
CA ILE A 35 -9.67 -2.35 -1.42
C ILE A 35 -8.87 -2.97 -2.56
N LEU A 36 -8.17 -4.06 -2.26
CA LEU A 36 -7.46 -4.84 -3.26
C LEU A 36 -8.39 -5.93 -3.80
N MET A 37 -8.48 -6.00 -5.13
CA MET A 37 -9.28 -7.00 -5.85
C MET A 37 -8.38 -7.72 -6.85
N GLY A 38 -8.78 -8.93 -7.26
CA GLY A 38 -8.02 -9.69 -8.28
C GLY A 38 -6.66 -10.19 -7.79
N ILE A 39 -6.59 -10.71 -6.57
CA ILE A 39 -5.36 -11.26 -5.99
C ILE A 39 -4.95 -12.52 -6.76
N SER A 40 -3.74 -12.53 -7.31
CA SER A 40 -3.13 -13.65 -8.02
C SER A 40 -1.88 -14.16 -7.30
N GLN A 41 -1.47 -15.40 -7.60
CA GLN A 41 -0.21 -15.94 -7.07
C GLN A 41 0.99 -15.23 -7.70
N ASP A 42 1.97 -14.84 -6.88
CA ASP A 42 3.20 -14.16 -7.32
C ASP A 42 4.11 -15.03 -8.21
N LYS A 43 3.90 -16.36 -8.22
CA LYS A 43 4.69 -17.30 -9.05
C LYS A 43 4.27 -17.30 -10.52
N THR A 44 3.05 -16.88 -10.83
CA THR A 44 2.44 -16.99 -12.17
C THR A 44 2.11 -15.60 -12.72
N GLN A 45 3.06 -14.67 -12.62
CA GLN A 45 2.87 -13.33 -13.19
C GLN A 45 3.23 -13.37 -14.68
N GLN A 46 2.24 -13.09 -15.52
CA GLN A 46 2.48 -12.81 -16.93
C GLN A 46 3.18 -11.46 -17.03
N LEU A 47 4.36 -11.45 -17.65
CA LEU A 47 5.09 -10.21 -17.93
C LEU A 47 4.41 -9.48 -19.08
N PHE A 48 4.16 -8.19 -18.91
CA PHE A 48 3.78 -7.33 -20.02
C PHE A 48 5.04 -6.86 -20.75
N MET A 49 4.92 -6.66 -22.06
CA MET A 49 6.06 -6.30 -22.92
C MET A 49 6.58 -4.88 -22.67
N PHE A 50 5.73 -3.99 -22.13
CA PHE A 50 6.04 -2.56 -21.98
C PHE A 50 5.88 -2.03 -20.55
N GLU A 51 5.05 -2.68 -19.73
CA GLU A 51 4.70 -2.21 -18.39
C GLU A 51 5.04 -3.27 -17.36
N TYR A 52 6.17 -3.09 -16.68
CA TYR A 52 6.61 -4.02 -15.64
C TYR A 52 6.98 -3.27 -14.37
N GLU A 53 6.78 -3.93 -13.25
CA GLU A 53 7.25 -3.44 -11.97
C GLU A 53 8.78 -3.40 -11.94
N ASN A 54 9.35 -2.37 -11.29
CA ASN A 54 10.78 -2.32 -11.07
C ASN A 54 11.26 -3.60 -10.34
N PRO A 55 12.15 -4.42 -10.94
CA PRO A 55 12.55 -5.71 -10.38
C PRO A 55 13.22 -5.59 -8.99
N LYS A 56 13.76 -4.41 -8.66
CA LYS A 56 14.35 -4.14 -7.33
C LYS A 56 13.30 -4.12 -6.22
N HIS A 57 12.06 -3.75 -6.53
CA HIS A 57 10.99 -3.67 -5.54
C HIS A 57 10.69 -5.04 -4.93
N LYS A 58 10.65 -6.10 -5.75
CA LYS A 58 10.39 -7.47 -5.27
C LYS A 58 11.40 -7.93 -4.22
N VAL A 59 12.70 -7.71 -4.48
CA VAL A 59 13.77 -8.09 -3.54
C VAL A 59 13.65 -7.27 -2.26
N LEU A 60 13.44 -5.96 -2.38
CA LEU A 60 13.33 -5.05 -1.25
C LEU A 60 12.11 -5.38 -0.36
N MET A 61 10.93 -5.59 -0.94
CA MET A 61 9.71 -5.94 -0.20
C MET A 61 9.88 -7.26 0.55
N ASN A 62 10.46 -8.28 -0.09
CA ASN A 62 10.74 -9.56 0.56
C ASN A 62 11.65 -9.43 1.79
N VAL A 63 12.65 -8.53 1.74
CA VAL A 63 13.53 -8.25 2.89
C VAL A 63 12.79 -7.51 3.98
N LEU A 64 12.04 -6.46 3.61
CA LEU A 64 11.25 -5.67 4.56
C LEU A 64 10.22 -6.53 5.29
N ASP A 65 9.48 -7.36 4.57
CA ASP A 65 8.49 -8.27 5.15
C ASP A 65 9.14 -9.26 6.10
N ARG A 66 10.28 -9.85 5.70
CA ARG A 66 11.04 -10.75 6.58
C ARG A 66 11.52 -10.05 7.85
N MET A 67 11.99 -8.81 7.75
CA MET A 67 12.41 -8.04 8.91
C MET A 67 11.24 -7.67 9.81
N ASN A 68 10.11 -7.24 9.24
CA ASN A 68 8.91 -6.91 9.99
C ASN A 68 8.29 -8.12 10.69
N LEU A 69 8.30 -9.30 10.06
CA LEU A 69 7.90 -10.56 10.69
C LEU A 69 8.77 -10.93 11.90
N LYS A 70 10.09 -10.66 11.83
CA LYS A 70 11.02 -10.96 12.93
C LYS A 70 11.00 -9.93 14.06
N LEU A 71 10.80 -8.66 13.72
CA LEU A 71 10.98 -7.54 14.64
C LEU A 71 9.66 -6.95 15.16
N GLY A 72 8.52 -7.36 14.60
CA GLY A 72 7.18 -6.91 14.98
C GLY A 72 6.77 -5.56 14.36
N ASP A 73 6.77 -5.46 13.03
CA ASP A 73 6.34 -4.26 12.27
C ASP A 73 7.05 -2.96 12.67
N LYS A 74 8.34 -3.06 12.99
CA LYS A 74 9.15 -1.89 13.39
C LYS A 74 9.60 -1.04 12.20
N ILE A 75 9.71 -1.62 11.01
CA ILE A 75 10.11 -0.90 9.81
C ILE A 75 8.86 -0.41 9.10
N LYS A 76 8.73 0.91 9.05
CA LYS A 76 7.59 1.59 8.44
C LYS A 76 8.07 2.54 7.36
N PHE A 77 7.20 2.78 6.39
CA PHE A 77 7.45 3.82 5.39
C PHE A 77 7.25 5.19 6.00
N GLY A 78 8.05 6.19 5.59
CA GLY A 78 7.97 7.55 6.11
C GLY A 78 6.62 8.25 5.86
N SER A 79 5.86 7.78 4.86
CA SER A 79 4.49 8.23 4.58
C SER A 79 3.43 7.60 5.49
N GLN A 80 3.82 6.69 6.38
CA GLN A 80 2.93 6.07 7.37
C GLN A 80 3.11 6.70 8.74
N ASP A 81 2.10 6.54 9.60
CA ASP A 81 2.22 6.97 11.00
C ASP A 81 3.25 6.11 11.75
N LEU A 82 4.37 6.75 12.08
CA LEU A 82 5.49 6.13 12.77
C LEU A 82 5.12 5.71 14.20
N LYS A 83 4.20 6.41 14.87
CA LYS A 83 3.88 6.21 16.28
C LYS A 83 2.92 5.05 16.52
N ARG A 84 1.80 4.98 15.81
CA ARG A 84 0.74 4.00 16.12
C ARG A 84 0.04 3.46 14.87
N LYS A 85 0.05 2.13 14.72
CA LYS A 85 -0.60 1.42 13.59
C LYS A 85 -2.12 1.45 13.67
N TRP A 86 -2.67 1.24 14.86
CA TRP A 86 -4.12 1.22 15.11
C TRP A 86 -4.52 2.34 16.06
N LYS A 87 -5.21 3.37 15.54
CA LYS A 87 -5.84 4.40 16.37
C LYS A 87 -7.32 4.08 16.48
N MET A 88 -7.76 3.69 17.68
CA MET A 88 -9.18 3.66 17.99
C MET A 88 -9.71 5.09 17.96
N ARG A 89 -10.82 5.29 17.27
CA ARG A 89 -11.53 6.56 17.27
C ARG A 89 -12.63 6.47 18.32
N GLN A 90 -12.37 6.97 19.51
CA GLN A 90 -13.36 7.06 20.59
C GLN A 90 -14.02 8.42 20.53
N ASP A 91 -14.98 8.59 19.62
CA ASP A 91 -15.83 9.77 19.56
C ASP A 91 -17.16 9.44 20.25
N SER A 92 -17.20 9.65 21.57
CA SER A 92 -18.37 9.82 22.47
C SER A 92 -18.14 9.07 23.79
N LEU A 93 -17.79 9.83 24.83
CA LEU A 93 -18.33 9.68 26.18
C LEU A 93 -19.13 10.95 26.46
#